data_AF-A0A329SAW7-F1
#
_entry.id   AF-A0A329SAW7-F1
#
_cell.length_a   1.000
_cell.length_b   1.000
_cell.length_c   1.000
_cell.angle_alpha   90.00
_cell.angle_beta   90.00
_cell.angle_gamma   90.00
#
_symmetry.space_group_name_H-M   'P 1'
#
loop_
_entity.id
_entity.type
_entity.pdbx_description
1 polymer ?
#
loop_
_entity_poly.entity_id
_entity_poly.type
_entity_poly.pdbx_seq_one_letter_code
_entity_poly.pdbx_strand_id
1 'polypeptide(L)'
;MLVLRRVLLLRGRRALLSTVSAADGGSFKFDSLALDDDQLVPSPVVTQRVLEYLQVDSKNKERVLSTEEVRPLPYKALFAPNQVHKLTPLVRLGFQQLEGDSQAADAVFAALEPHANMARGAVWRQYFQRQFFLSGAPIRAYLRAYKVHRDALDASRAPVAAEEQEPDDDEDDEEEGDENDEPAASTKSKQAATSWRKEFPNKNKVVAILAEKKEWEWVPLHVASSIVKEFCFRGRFAEAIEAYASLPLADMVRQDVVAILQDYEQYPSVLYLYEVHRAMGSAVRPLDVAPELDALKKVGRVEEMDMRFQELPAKEQSRADIQKLMGN
;
A
#
# COMPACT_ATOMS: atom_id res chain seq x y z
N MET A 1 6.83 -12.73 -51.55
CA MET A 1 7.37 -13.66 -50.54
C MET A 1 7.43 -12.99 -49.17
N LEU A 2 6.32 -12.98 -48.41
CA LEU A 2 6.28 -12.46 -47.02
C LEU A 2 4.92 -12.79 -46.33
N VAL A 3 4.46 -14.05 -46.42
CA VAL A 3 3.23 -14.51 -45.71
C VAL A 3 3.49 -15.79 -44.91
N LEU A 4 4.73 -16.02 -44.47
CA LEU A 4 5.08 -17.14 -43.59
C LEU A 4 6.04 -16.67 -42.50
N ARG A 5 5.57 -15.77 -41.63
CA ARG A 5 6.27 -15.44 -40.36
C ARG A 5 5.35 -14.90 -39.25
N ARG A 6 4.04 -15.18 -39.30
CA ARG A 6 3.05 -14.69 -38.32
C ARG A 6 2.22 -15.78 -37.62
N VAL A 7 2.72 -17.01 -37.54
CA VAL A 7 2.00 -18.14 -36.89
C VAL A 7 2.74 -18.73 -35.68
N LEU A 8 3.83 -18.13 -35.21
CA LEU A 8 4.63 -18.66 -34.08
C LEU A 8 4.55 -17.87 -32.76
N LEU A 9 3.50 -17.05 -32.55
CA LEU A 9 3.33 -16.28 -31.30
C LEU A 9 1.97 -16.48 -30.59
N LEU A 10 1.25 -17.56 -30.89
CA LEU A 10 -0.06 -17.85 -30.27
C LEU A 10 -0.20 -19.23 -29.60
N ARG A 11 0.91 -19.93 -29.35
CA ARG A 11 0.95 -21.11 -28.47
C ARG A 11 2.12 -21.00 -27.50
N GLY A 12 1.85 -20.47 -26.32
CA GLY A 12 2.86 -20.35 -25.26
C GLY A 12 2.40 -19.68 -23.96
N ARG A 13 1.08 -19.60 -23.69
CA ARG A 13 0.55 -19.06 -22.43
C ARG A 13 -0.42 -20.06 -21.80
N ARG A 14 0.12 -21.15 -21.26
CA ARG A 14 -0.50 -22.04 -20.24
C ARG A 14 0.45 -23.19 -19.89
N ALA A 15 1.60 -22.85 -19.32
CA ALA A 15 2.54 -23.71 -18.60
C ALA A 15 3.62 -22.72 -18.13
N LEU A 16 3.73 -22.30 -16.87
CA LEU A 16 3.87 -23.08 -15.65
C LEU A 16 3.28 -22.29 -14.47
N LEU A 17 2.02 -22.55 -14.13
CA LEU A 17 1.49 -22.35 -12.78
C LEU A 17 1.13 -23.74 -12.25
N SER A 18 2.14 -24.57 -12.10
CA SER A 18 2.06 -25.83 -11.37
C SER A 18 3.06 -25.76 -10.22
N THR A 19 2.76 -24.90 -9.25
CA THR A 19 3.19 -25.13 -7.88
C THR A 19 2.02 -25.78 -7.18
N VAL A 20 2.09 -27.11 -7.07
CA VAL A 20 1.38 -27.96 -6.10
C VAL A 20 -0.05 -27.47 -5.83
N SER A 21 -0.99 -28.00 -6.62
CA SER A 21 -2.28 -28.34 -6.05
C SER A 21 -1.96 -29.25 -4.85
N ALA A 22 -2.10 -28.71 -3.65
CA ALA A 22 -2.16 -29.50 -2.42
C ALA A 22 -3.48 -30.27 -2.47
N ALA A 23 -3.55 -31.24 -3.38
CA ALA A 23 -4.51 -32.31 -3.35
C ALA A 23 -3.96 -33.35 -2.36
N ASP A 24 -4.06 -32.99 -1.09
CA ASP A 24 -4.16 -33.93 0.02
C ASP A 24 -5.07 -33.29 1.08
N GLY A 25 -6.38 -33.53 0.91
CA GLY A 25 -7.25 -34.11 1.93
C GLY A 25 -7.35 -33.49 3.33
N GLY A 26 -6.90 -32.25 3.56
CA GLY A 26 -7.13 -31.54 4.81
C GLY A 26 -6.92 -30.06 4.59
N SER A 27 -7.99 -29.28 4.50
CA SER A 27 -7.90 -27.83 4.51
C SER A 27 -7.20 -27.43 5.81
N PHE A 28 -5.92 -27.07 5.73
CA PHE A 28 -5.18 -26.56 6.89
C PHE A 28 -5.96 -25.36 7.45
N LYS A 29 -6.56 -25.55 8.63
CA LYS A 29 -7.28 -24.48 9.33
C LYS A 29 -6.28 -23.69 10.14
N PHE A 30 -6.04 -22.47 9.70
CA PHE A 30 -5.17 -21.50 10.36
C PHE A 30 -5.57 -21.29 11.83
N ASP A 31 -6.86 -21.41 12.13
CA ASP A 31 -7.46 -21.39 13.47
C ASP A 31 -6.74 -22.33 14.44
N SER A 32 -6.27 -23.50 13.99
CA SER A 32 -5.55 -24.45 14.87
C SER A 32 -4.23 -23.89 15.44
N LEU A 33 -3.65 -22.87 14.82
CA LEU A 33 -2.42 -22.24 15.31
C LEU A 33 -2.67 -21.17 16.36
N ALA A 34 -3.84 -20.53 16.35
CA ALA A 34 -4.10 -19.34 17.15
C ALA A 34 -5.35 -19.44 18.04
N LEU A 35 -6.23 -20.38 17.80
CA LEU A 35 -7.49 -20.56 18.52
C LEU A 35 -7.52 -21.95 19.20
N ASP A 36 -8.07 -21.97 20.41
CA ASP A 36 -8.59 -23.16 21.08
C ASP A 36 -10.07 -22.90 21.38
N ASP A 37 -10.97 -23.78 20.93
CA ASP A 37 -12.43 -23.62 21.08
C ASP A 37 -12.95 -22.23 20.65
N ASP A 38 -12.49 -21.75 19.48
CA ASP A 38 -12.76 -20.41 18.90
C ASP A 38 -12.26 -19.22 19.74
N GLN A 39 -11.50 -19.46 20.81
CA GLN A 39 -10.88 -18.44 21.65
C GLN A 39 -9.39 -18.28 21.35
N LEU A 40 -8.93 -17.02 21.24
CA LEU A 40 -7.52 -16.72 20.97
C LEU A 40 -6.62 -17.18 22.12
N VAL A 41 -5.62 -18.01 21.80
CA VAL A 41 -4.62 -18.47 22.77
C VAL A 41 -3.53 -17.41 22.99
N PRO A 42 -2.81 -17.45 24.13
CA PRO A 42 -1.74 -16.48 24.42
C PRO A 42 -0.63 -16.47 23.36
N SER A 43 -0.06 -15.30 23.09
CA SER A 43 1.00 -15.09 22.09
C SER A 43 2.17 -16.09 22.16
N PRO A 44 2.70 -16.48 23.35
CA PRO A 44 3.75 -17.49 23.44
C PRO A 44 3.33 -18.86 22.86
N VAL A 45 2.06 -19.24 23.08
CA VAL A 45 1.49 -20.51 22.58
C VAL A 45 1.33 -20.44 21.07
N VAL A 46 0.84 -19.33 20.52
CA VAL A 46 0.75 -19.11 19.07
C VAL A 46 2.14 -19.20 18.45
N THR A 47 3.13 -18.55 19.05
CA THR A 47 4.52 -18.55 18.58
C THR A 47 5.08 -19.96 18.56
N GLN A 48 4.89 -20.73 19.64
CA GLN A 48 5.27 -22.13 19.68
C GLN A 48 4.61 -22.95 18.56
N ARG A 49 3.28 -22.85 18.39
CA ARG A 49 2.53 -23.58 17.35
C ARG A 49 3.00 -23.20 15.94
N VAL A 50 3.29 -21.94 15.68
CA VAL A 50 3.82 -21.45 14.40
C VAL A 50 5.21 -22.03 14.13
N LEU A 51 6.11 -22.02 15.12
CA LEU A 51 7.45 -22.60 14.98
C LEU A 51 7.42 -24.13 14.80
N GLU A 52 6.47 -24.80 15.44
CA GLU A 52 6.19 -26.22 15.26
C GLU A 52 5.70 -26.53 13.85
N TYR A 53 4.72 -25.77 13.36
CA TYR A 53 4.22 -25.87 12.00
C TYR A 53 5.36 -25.72 10.99
N LEU A 54 6.19 -24.68 11.15
CA LEU A 54 7.33 -24.38 10.29
C LEU A 54 8.46 -25.42 10.39
N GLN A 55 8.38 -26.39 11.31
CA GLN A 55 9.42 -27.38 11.55
C GLN A 55 10.79 -26.74 11.84
N VAL A 56 10.79 -25.73 12.71
CA VAL A 56 12.04 -25.16 13.23
C VAL A 56 12.71 -26.17 14.17
N ASP A 57 14.04 -26.29 14.09
CA ASP A 57 14.81 -27.21 14.94
C ASP A 57 14.53 -26.98 16.43
N SER A 58 14.46 -28.06 17.22
CA SER A 58 14.17 -28.01 18.65
C SER A 58 15.14 -27.09 19.41
N LYS A 59 16.44 -27.12 19.07
CA LYS A 59 17.46 -26.23 19.66
C LYS A 59 17.15 -24.75 19.44
N ASN A 60 16.61 -24.41 18.27
CA ASN A 60 16.25 -23.03 17.95
C ASN A 60 14.92 -22.64 18.60
N LYS A 61 13.97 -23.58 18.72
CA LYS A 61 12.72 -23.36 19.46
C LYS A 61 12.97 -23.12 20.95
N GLU A 62 13.77 -23.96 21.58
CA GLU A 62 14.16 -23.81 22.99
C GLU A 62 14.82 -22.46 23.21
N ARG A 63 15.76 -22.06 22.35
CA ARG A 63 16.39 -20.73 22.41
C ARG A 63 15.39 -19.57 22.32
N VAL A 64 14.34 -19.71 21.52
CA VAL A 64 13.32 -18.66 21.33
C VAL A 64 12.36 -18.59 22.52
N LEU A 65 12.01 -19.74 23.10
CA LEU A 65 10.98 -19.87 24.16
C LEU A 65 11.57 -19.87 25.58
N SER A 66 12.88 -20.06 25.75
CA SER A 66 13.55 -20.16 27.06
C SER A 66 13.75 -18.83 27.81
N THR A 67 13.54 -17.71 27.14
CA THR A 67 13.75 -16.37 27.71
C THR A 67 12.42 -15.63 27.82
N GLU A 68 12.26 -14.80 28.85
CA GLU A 68 11.06 -13.95 29.03
C GLU A 68 10.80 -13.04 27.81
N GLU A 69 11.86 -12.72 27.06
CA GLU A 69 11.79 -12.05 25.76
C GLU A 69 12.05 -13.04 24.60
N VAL A 70 11.18 -13.00 23.58
CA VAL A 70 11.28 -13.84 22.37
C VAL A 70 12.52 -13.45 21.56
N ARG A 71 13.53 -14.33 21.51
CA ARG A 71 14.73 -14.09 20.71
C ARG A 71 14.48 -14.38 19.22
N PRO A 72 14.91 -13.51 18.29
CA PRO A 72 14.85 -13.77 16.86
C PRO A 72 15.57 -15.07 16.46
N LEU A 73 14.98 -15.80 15.52
CA LEU A 73 15.67 -16.88 14.83
C LEU A 73 16.87 -16.34 14.03
N PRO A 74 17.90 -17.15 13.78
CA PRO A 74 18.94 -16.80 12.82
C PRO A 74 18.32 -16.40 11.48
N TYR A 75 18.81 -15.33 10.87
CA TYR A 75 18.20 -14.68 9.69
C TYR A 75 17.85 -15.65 8.54
N LYS A 76 18.62 -16.73 8.35
CA LYS A 76 18.40 -17.73 7.28
C LYS A 76 17.58 -18.95 7.71
N ALA A 77 17.21 -19.08 8.98
CA ALA A 77 16.53 -20.28 9.49
C ALA A 77 15.20 -20.52 8.76
N LEU A 78 14.43 -19.45 8.54
CA LEU A 78 13.16 -19.51 7.82
C LEU A 78 13.31 -19.54 6.30
N PHE A 79 14.52 -19.29 5.77
CA PHE A 79 14.83 -19.39 4.33
C PHE A 79 15.36 -20.77 3.91
N ALA A 80 15.52 -21.70 4.84
CA ALA A 80 15.85 -23.08 4.51
C ALA A 80 14.68 -23.73 3.71
N PRO A 81 14.95 -24.61 2.73
CA PRO A 81 13.95 -25.07 1.76
C PRO A 81 12.67 -25.62 2.41
N ASN A 82 12.81 -26.46 3.44
CA ASN A 82 11.67 -27.07 4.13
C ASN A 82 10.81 -26.02 4.85
N GLN A 83 11.45 -25.05 5.49
CA GLN A 83 10.79 -23.96 6.22
C GLN A 83 10.08 -23.01 5.24
N VAL A 84 10.71 -22.63 4.13
CA VAL A 84 10.10 -21.74 3.11
C VAL A 84 8.88 -22.38 2.47
N HIS A 85 8.93 -23.68 2.18
CA HIS A 85 7.79 -24.41 1.61
C HIS A 85 6.56 -24.38 2.51
N LYS A 86 6.73 -24.24 3.82
CA LYS A 86 5.64 -24.08 4.78
C LYS A 86 5.28 -22.63 5.08
N LEU A 87 6.29 -21.75 5.16
CA LEU A 87 6.09 -20.32 5.38
C LEU A 87 5.30 -19.68 4.23
N THR A 88 5.53 -20.12 3.00
CA THR A 88 4.88 -19.57 1.81
C THR A 88 3.35 -19.71 1.86
N PRO A 89 2.76 -20.91 2.00
CA PRO A 89 1.31 -21.05 2.13
C PRO A 89 0.77 -20.39 3.40
N LEU A 90 1.51 -20.45 4.52
CA LEU A 90 1.11 -19.79 5.76
C LEU A 90 0.89 -18.28 5.56
N VAL A 91 1.88 -17.58 4.99
CA VAL A 91 1.79 -16.14 4.77
C VAL A 91 0.73 -15.78 3.72
N ARG A 92 0.59 -16.57 2.64
CA ARG A 92 -0.44 -16.31 1.62
C ARG A 92 -1.86 -16.45 2.18
N LEU A 93 -2.12 -17.53 2.91
CA LEU A 93 -3.42 -17.77 3.54
C LEU A 93 -3.69 -16.74 4.64
N GLY A 94 -2.68 -16.37 5.41
CA GLY A 94 -2.78 -15.31 6.41
C GLY A 94 -3.28 -14.00 5.78
N PHE A 95 -2.70 -13.58 4.65
CA PHE A 95 -3.20 -12.39 3.95
C PHE A 95 -4.64 -12.50 3.46
N GLN A 96 -5.07 -13.68 2.99
CA GLN A 96 -6.46 -13.90 2.57
C GLN A 96 -7.43 -13.83 3.77
N GLN A 97 -7.03 -14.32 4.94
CA GLN A 97 -7.87 -14.29 6.13
C GLN A 97 -7.95 -12.89 6.76
N LEU A 98 -6.92 -12.05 6.60
CA LEU A 98 -6.97 -10.65 7.03
C LEU A 98 -8.02 -9.82 6.27
N GLU A 99 -8.51 -10.29 5.11
CA GLU A 99 -9.66 -9.69 4.43
C GLU A 99 -10.95 -9.74 5.27
N GLY A 100 -11.10 -10.78 6.11
CA GLY A 100 -12.28 -11.01 6.96
C GLY A 100 -12.06 -10.62 8.43
N ASP A 101 -11.12 -9.72 8.73
CA ASP A 101 -10.80 -9.29 10.10
C ASP A 101 -10.40 -10.40 11.08
N SER A 102 -9.80 -11.48 10.58
CA SER A 102 -9.40 -12.64 11.38
C SER A 102 -8.35 -12.31 12.46
N GLN A 103 -8.73 -12.47 13.73
CA GLN A 103 -7.81 -12.38 14.87
C GLN A 103 -6.73 -13.46 14.85
N ALA A 104 -7.06 -14.65 14.32
CA ALA A 104 -6.10 -15.74 14.16
C ALA A 104 -4.98 -15.37 13.19
N ALA A 105 -5.33 -14.70 12.08
CA ALA A 105 -4.37 -14.20 11.11
C ALA A 105 -3.43 -13.15 11.72
N ASP A 106 -3.98 -12.18 12.46
CA ASP A 106 -3.17 -11.19 13.19
C ASP A 106 -2.18 -11.85 14.15
N ALA A 107 -2.65 -12.83 14.94
CA ALA A 107 -1.82 -13.53 15.91
C ALA A 107 -0.65 -14.28 15.25
N VAL A 108 -0.85 -14.87 14.07
CA VAL A 108 0.25 -15.52 13.34
C VAL A 108 1.21 -14.52 12.73
N PHE A 109 0.75 -13.39 12.20
CA PHE A 109 1.67 -12.33 11.75
C PHE A 109 2.47 -11.78 12.94
N ALA A 110 1.84 -11.60 14.10
CA ALA A 110 2.52 -11.21 15.33
C ALA A 110 3.55 -12.27 15.78
N ALA A 111 3.23 -13.56 15.71
CA ALA A 111 4.17 -14.65 16.01
C ALA A 111 5.35 -14.74 15.02
N LEU A 112 5.15 -14.32 13.77
CA LEU A 112 6.21 -14.28 12.76
C LEU A 112 7.11 -13.03 12.91
N GLU A 113 6.62 -11.96 13.51
CA GLU A 113 7.32 -10.68 13.62
C GLU A 113 8.76 -10.82 14.14
N PRO A 114 9.04 -11.51 15.27
CA PRO A 114 10.40 -11.58 15.82
C PRO A 114 11.39 -12.30 14.90
N HIS A 115 10.89 -13.07 13.94
CA HIS A 115 11.68 -13.96 13.09
C HIS A 115 11.76 -13.48 11.64
N ALA A 116 10.73 -12.77 11.20
CA ALA A 116 10.51 -12.40 9.81
C ALA A 116 9.92 -10.99 9.69
N ASN A 117 10.51 -10.02 10.40
CA ASN A 117 9.97 -8.66 10.43
C ASN A 117 10.08 -7.92 9.07
N MET A 118 8.93 -7.63 8.44
CA MET A 118 8.86 -6.90 7.17
C MET A 118 8.94 -5.37 7.25
N ALA A 119 8.72 -4.80 8.44
CA ALA A 119 8.98 -3.39 8.69
C ALA A 119 10.49 -3.12 8.81
N ARG A 120 11.24 -4.02 9.47
CA ARG A 120 12.70 -3.91 9.71
C ARG A 120 13.57 -4.30 8.52
N GLY A 121 13.27 -5.42 7.86
CA GLY A 121 14.17 -6.03 6.86
C GLY A 121 13.66 -5.90 5.41
N ALA A 122 14.49 -5.39 4.49
CA ALA A 122 14.13 -5.27 3.08
C ALA A 122 13.81 -6.62 2.41
N VAL A 123 14.56 -7.67 2.74
CA VAL A 123 14.33 -9.02 2.20
C VAL A 123 13.00 -9.60 2.69
N TRP A 124 12.67 -9.43 3.97
CA TRP A 124 11.36 -9.84 4.49
C TRP A 124 10.25 -9.02 3.85
N ARG A 125 10.42 -7.70 3.73
CA ARG A 125 9.47 -6.85 3.01
C ARG A 125 9.19 -7.35 1.60
N GLN A 126 10.23 -7.61 0.80
CA GLN A 126 10.08 -8.15 -0.55
C GLN A 126 9.40 -9.53 -0.53
N TYR A 127 9.76 -10.41 0.41
CA TYR A 127 9.15 -11.72 0.54
C TYR A 127 7.65 -11.63 0.85
N PHE A 128 7.26 -10.89 1.88
CA PHE A 128 5.86 -10.71 2.27
C PHE A 128 5.06 -9.98 1.20
N GLN A 129 5.62 -8.92 0.61
CA GLN A 129 4.99 -8.19 -0.50
C GLN A 129 4.74 -9.12 -1.69
N ARG A 130 5.69 -9.98 -2.05
CA ARG A 130 5.49 -10.99 -3.10
C ARG A 130 4.36 -11.96 -2.75
N GLN A 131 4.31 -12.47 -1.51
CA GLN A 131 3.25 -13.38 -1.09
C GLN A 131 1.88 -12.71 -1.05
N PHE A 132 1.80 -11.46 -0.59
CA PHE A 132 0.59 -10.64 -0.61
C PHE A 132 0.03 -10.51 -2.03
N PHE A 133 0.84 -10.09 -3.01
CA PHE A 133 0.31 -9.94 -4.36
C PHE A 133 -0.07 -11.28 -5.01
N LEU A 134 0.52 -12.39 -4.58
CA LEU A 134 0.14 -13.73 -5.02
C LEU A 134 -1.10 -14.27 -4.30
N SER A 135 -1.46 -13.73 -3.13
CA SER A 135 -2.63 -14.16 -2.38
C SER A 135 -3.93 -13.57 -2.93
N GLY A 136 -3.85 -12.44 -3.65
CA GLY A 136 -5.01 -11.74 -4.19
C GLY A 136 -5.76 -10.89 -3.16
N ALA A 137 -5.29 -10.84 -1.91
CA ALA A 137 -5.89 -10.08 -0.84
C ALA A 137 -5.95 -8.56 -1.14
N PRO A 138 -6.87 -7.81 -0.53
CA PRO A 138 -6.93 -6.35 -0.67
C PRO A 138 -5.76 -5.68 0.03
N ILE A 139 -5.40 -4.46 -0.41
CA ILE A 139 -4.25 -3.70 0.13
C ILE A 139 -4.30 -3.54 1.66
N ARG A 140 -5.50 -3.42 2.24
CA ARG A 140 -5.71 -3.32 3.69
C ARG A 140 -5.09 -4.50 4.45
N ALA A 141 -5.12 -5.71 3.90
CA ALA A 141 -4.50 -6.89 4.51
C ALA A 141 -2.98 -6.73 4.62
N TYR A 142 -2.33 -6.21 3.56
CA TYR A 142 -0.89 -5.93 3.60
C TYR A 142 -0.56 -4.86 4.64
N LEU A 143 -1.31 -3.76 4.66
CA LEU A 143 -1.08 -2.66 5.58
C LEU A 143 -1.33 -3.06 7.04
N ARG A 144 -2.34 -3.89 7.31
CA ARG A 144 -2.60 -4.44 8.64
C ARG A 144 -1.44 -5.30 9.15
N ALA A 145 -0.99 -6.26 8.36
CA ALA A 145 0.18 -7.06 8.72
C ALA A 145 1.44 -6.17 8.89
N TYR A 146 1.60 -5.14 8.05
CA TYR A 146 2.75 -4.23 8.14
C TYR A 146 2.71 -3.43 9.43
N LYS A 147 1.52 -3.00 9.84
CA LYS A 147 1.29 -2.31 11.10
C LYS A 147 1.66 -3.19 12.29
N VAL A 148 1.19 -4.44 12.33
CA VAL A 148 1.55 -5.42 13.39
C VAL A 148 3.08 -5.53 13.54
N HIS A 149 3.80 -5.67 12.43
CA HIS A 149 5.25 -5.80 12.45
C HIS A 149 5.99 -4.49 12.82
N ARG A 150 5.39 -3.33 12.52
CA ARG A 150 5.95 -2.04 12.87
C ARG A 150 5.73 -1.72 14.34
N ASP A 151 4.51 -1.88 14.83
CA ASP A 151 4.12 -1.53 16.20
C ASP A 151 4.92 -2.36 17.21
N ALA A 152 5.25 -3.62 16.89
CA ALA A 152 6.16 -4.45 17.68
C ALA A 152 7.59 -3.89 17.76
N LEU A 153 8.11 -3.29 16.67
CA LEU A 153 9.42 -2.63 16.70
C LEU A 153 9.39 -1.38 17.58
N ASP A 154 8.34 -0.59 17.46
CA ASP A 154 8.19 0.64 18.24
C ASP A 154 8.07 0.31 19.74
N ALA A 155 7.31 -0.74 20.10
CA ALA A 155 7.24 -1.27 21.46
C ALA A 155 8.60 -1.75 22.00
N SER A 156 9.43 -2.40 21.17
CA SER A 156 10.78 -2.83 21.56
C SER A 156 11.78 -1.68 21.77
N ARG A 157 11.48 -0.48 21.26
CA ARG A 157 12.32 0.72 21.38
C ARG A 157 11.91 1.64 22.52
N ALA A 158 10.64 1.60 22.92
CA ALA A 158 10.10 2.38 24.03
C ALA A 158 10.83 2.24 25.39
N PRO A 159 11.39 1.08 25.80
CA PRO A 159 12.02 0.96 27.12
C PRO A 159 13.37 1.69 27.26
N VAL A 160 13.95 2.27 26.19
CA VAL A 160 15.26 2.97 26.27
C VAL A 160 15.10 4.48 26.48
N ALA A 161 13.91 5.04 26.24
CA ALA A 161 13.68 6.48 26.34
C ALA A 161 13.26 6.96 27.75
N ALA A 162 13.16 6.05 28.73
CA ALA A 162 12.67 6.35 30.07
C ALA A 162 13.76 6.36 31.16
N GLU A 163 15.04 6.06 30.83
CA GLU A 163 16.13 5.97 31.83
C GLU A 163 17.31 6.94 31.60
N GLU A 164 17.23 7.90 30.67
CA GLU A 164 18.21 8.99 30.57
C GLU A 164 17.51 10.35 30.62
N GLN A 165 17.03 10.72 31.81
CA GLN A 165 16.87 12.11 32.25
C GLN A 165 17.49 12.22 33.63
N GLU A 166 18.81 12.39 33.68
CA GLU A 166 19.43 13.08 34.81
C GLU A 166 19.01 14.56 34.74
N PRO A 167 18.67 15.19 35.87
CA PRO A 167 18.32 16.60 35.91
C PRO A 167 19.63 17.41 35.94
N ASP A 168 19.94 18.10 34.84
CA ASP A 168 20.81 19.27 34.94
C ASP A 168 19.93 20.43 35.42
N ASP A 169 20.14 20.75 36.70
CA ASP A 169 19.83 22.04 37.30
C ASP A 169 20.48 23.15 36.47
N ASP A 170 19.68 24.13 36.05
CA ASP A 170 20.14 25.51 35.91
C ASP A 170 18.91 26.41 36.15
N GLU A 171 18.84 26.91 37.38
CA GLU A 171 18.08 28.10 37.76
C GLU A 171 18.66 29.31 37.02
N ASP A 172 17.78 30.14 36.43
CA ASP A 172 17.80 31.60 36.60
C ASP A 172 16.65 32.26 35.78
N ASP A 173 15.67 32.75 36.54
CA ASP A 173 15.02 34.08 36.50
C ASP A 173 14.40 34.62 35.19
N GLU A 174 13.05 34.76 35.17
CA GLU A 174 12.26 36.02 35.35
C GLU A 174 12.35 36.96 34.12
N GLU A 175 11.28 37.49 33.51
CA GLU A 175 9.90 37.73 33.89
C GLU A 175 9.06 37.90 32.60
N GLU A 176 7.82 37.40 32.60
CA GLU A 176 6.82 37.66 31.57
C GLU A 176 6.20 39.05 31.73
N GLY A 177 6.14 39.80 30.63
CA GLY A 177 5.35 41.02 30.51
C GLY A 177 4.04 40.76 29.78
N ASP A 178 2.95 40.93 30.53
CA ASP A 178 1.76 41.72 30.18
C ASP A 178 0.71 41.16 29.20
N GLU A 179 -0.37 40.67 29.81
CA GLU A 179 -1.79 40.97 29.59
C GLU A 179 -2.43 41.12 28.18
N ASN A 180 -3.61 40.49 28.11
CA ASN A 180 -4.89 40.99 27.58
C ASN A 180 -5.43 40.54 26.20
N ASP A 181 -6.62 39.92 26.33
CA ASP A 181 -7.89 40.20 25.65
C ASP A 181 -8.15 39.77 24.20
N GLU A 182 -8.99 38.73 24.08
CA GLU A 182 -10.11 38.66 23.12
C GLU A 182 -11.10 39.84 23.34
N PRO A 183 -11.98 40.31 22.40
CA PRO A 183 -12.81 39.43 21.56
C PRO A 183 -13.38 39.96 20.20
N ALA A 184 -14.07 39.03 19.51
CA ALA A 184 -15.34 39.17 18.77
C ALA A 184 -15.50 39.85 17.37
N ALA A 185 -15.96 39.01 16.43
CA ALA A 185 -17.21 39.09 15.61
C ALA A 185 -17.30 39.91 14.30
N SER A 186 -18.29 39.48 13.46
CA SER A 186 -18.88 40.11 12.25
C SER A 186 -18.35 39.56 10.90
N THR A 187 -19.10 39.25 9.82
CA THR A 187 -20.52 39.33 9.44
C THR A 187 -20.80 38.43 8.21
N LYS A 188 -22.09 38.11 7.98
CA LYS A 188 -22.66 37.43 6.80
C LYS A 188 -22.45 38.17 5.48
N SER A 189 -22.33 37.43 4.37
CA SER A 189 -23.06 37.76 3.13
C SER A 189 -23.49 36.50 2.35
N LYS A 190 -24.75 36.52 1.89
CA LYS A 190 -25.39 35.57 0.98
C LYS A 190 -25.23 36.11 -0.44
N GLN A 191 -24.83 35.27 -1.40
CA GLN A 191 -25.30 35.39 -2.77
C GLN A 191 -25.56 34.01 -3.37
N ALA A 192 -26.73 33.90 -4.00
CA ALA A 192 -27.23 32.73 -4.70
C ALA A 192 -26.75 32.75 -6.16
N ALA A 193 -26.39 31.60 -6.69
CA ALA A 193 -26.27 31.39 -8.13
C ALA A 193 -27.00 30.10 -8.52
N THR A 194 -28.03 30.25 -9.33
CA THR A 194 -28.73 29.21 -10.08
C THR A 194 -27.78 28.52 -11.05
N SER A 195 -27.69 27.19 -11.04
CA SER A 195 -27.28 26.45 -12.23
C SER A 195 -27.93 25.06 -12.28
N TRP A 196 -28.46 24.75 -13.46
CA TRP A 196 -29.14 23.51 -13.80
C TRP A 196 -28.12 22.35 -13.79
N ARG A 197 -28.27 21.42 -12.85
CA ARG A 197 -27.55 20.13 -12.88
C ARG A 197 -28.37 19.11 -13.66
N LYS A 198 -27.83 18.65 -14.79
CA LYS A 198 -28.10 17.28 -15.24
C LYS A 198 -27.34 16.34 -14.32
N GLU A 199 -28.06 15.48 -13.64
CA GLU A 199 -27.52 14.47 -12.72
C GLU A 199 -26.79 13.38 -13.52
N PHE A 200 -25.47 13.36 -13.43
CA PHE A 200 -24.70 12.13 -13.63
C PHE A 200 -24.50 11.47 -12.27
N PRO A 201 -24.65 10.13 -12.15
CA PRO A 201 -24.48 9.45 -10.88
C PRO A 201 -23.04 9.63 -10.36
N ASN A 202 -22.99 9.98 -9.08
CA ASN A 202 -21.91 10.69 -8.42
C ASN A 202 -20.68 9.80 -8.11
N LYS A 203 -19.79 9.61 -9.10
CA LYS A 203 -18.46 8.99 -8.89
C LYS A 203 -17.55 9.85 -7.98
N ASN A 204 -17.77 11.17 -7.97
CA ASN A 204 -16.98 12.13 -7.18
C ASN A 204 -17.15 11.94 -5.67
N LYS A 205 -18.31 11.47 -5.19
CA LYS A 205 -18.50 11.16 -3.76
C LYS A 205 -17.59 10.03 -3.29
N VAL A 206 -17.41 8.98 -4.09
CA VAL A 206 -16.57 7.82 -3.71
C VAL A 206 -15.09 8.22 -3.63
N VAL A 207 -14.63 9.08 -4.54
CA VAL A 207 -13.23 9.55 -4.57
C VAL A 207 -12.95 10.57 -3.45
N ALA A 208 -13.88 11.49 -3.18
CA ALA A 208 -13.74 12.44 -2.05
C ALA A 208 -13.67 11.73 -0.69
N ILE A 209 -14.44 10.65 -0.51
CA ILE A 209 -14.42 9.84 0.72
C ILE A 209 -13.08 9.10 0.92
N LEU A 210 -12.31 8.84 -0.15
CA LEU A 210 -11.02 8.14 -0.07
C LEU A 210 -9.84 9.08 0.24
N ALA A 211 -9.93 10.37 -0.12
CA ALA A 211 -8.88 11.35 0.14
C ALA A 211 -8.94 11.96 1.55
N GLU A 212 -10.12 12.08 2.16
CA GLU A 212 -10.29 12.64 3.52
C GLU A 212 -9.95 11.67 4.65
N LYS A 213 -9.83 10.36 4.35
CA LYS A 213 -9.45 9.36 5.35
C LYS A 213 -7.94 9.26 5.45
N LYS A 214 -7.37 9.96 6.43
CA LYS A 214 -5.97 9.87 6.90
C LYS A 214 -5.57 8.48 7.45
N GLU A 215 -6.30 7.43 7.08
CA GLU A 215 -6.17 6.06 7.60
C GLU A 215 -4.77 5.48 7.39
N TRP A 216 -4.04 5.96 6.37
CA TRP A 216 -2.74 5.42 5.96
C TRP A 216 -1.59 6.44 6.00
N GLU A 217 -1.76 7.61 6.63
CA GLU A 217 -0.68 8.62 6.74
C GLU A 217 0.57 8.07 7.44
N TRP A 218 0.40 7.10 8.33
CA TRP A 218 1.49 6.45 9.03
C TRP A 218 2.38 5.59 8.11
N VAL A 219 1.92 5.18 6.92
CA VAL A 219 2.66 4.26 6.04
C VAL A 219 3.94 4.93 5.50
N PRO A 220 5.14 4.33 5.65
CA PRO A 220 6.36 4.94 5.14
C PRO A 220 6.33 5.09 3.60
N LEU A 221 6.84 6.22 3.10
CA LEU A 221 6.82 6.57 1.66
C LEU A 221 7.42 5.48 0.76
N HIS A 222 8.52 4.84 1.18
CA HIS A 222 9.16 3.78 0.40
C HIS A 222 8.28 2.53 0.30
N VAL A 223 7.46 2.23 1.31
CA VAL A 223 6.51 1.11 1.29
C VAL A 223 5.35 1.44 0.37
N ALA A 224 4.78 2.64 0.51
CA ALA A 224 3.69 3.11 -0.34
C ALA A 224 4.09 3.10 -1.82
N SER A 225 5.26 3.67 -2.14
CA SER A 225 5.83 3.67 -3.50
C SER A 225 6.01 2.26 -4.05
N SER A 226 6.56 1.34 -3.25
CA SER A 226 6.75 -0.06 -3.64
C SER A 226 5.43 -0.75 -3.97
N ILE A 227 4.39 -0.54 -3.16
CA ILE A 227 3.07 -1.17 -3.36
C ILE A 227 2.43 -0.69 -4.67
N VAL A 228 2.37 0.63 -4.88
CA VAL A 228 1.70 1.21 -6.05
C VAL A 228 2.39 0.79 -7.34
N LYS A 229 3.73 0.85 -7.38
CA LYS A 229 4.51 0.43 -8.55
C LYS A 229 4.30 -1.06 -8.85
N GLU A 230 4.28 -1.93 -7.84
CA GLU A 230 4.02 -3.35 -8.03
C GLU A 230 2.60 -3.64 -8.55
N PHE A 231 1.57 -2.89 -8.13
CA PHE A 231 0.23 -3.01 -8.72
C PHE A 231 0.26 -2.67 -10.22
N CYS A 232 0.93 -1.57 -10.60
CA CYS A 232 1.10 -1.18 -12.00
C CYS A 232 1.83 -2.28 -12.80
N PHE A 233 2.98 -2.77 -12.33
CA PHE A 233 3.76 -3.79 -13.05
C PHE A 233 3.03 -5.13 -13.22
N ARG A 234 2.10 -5.43 -12.31
CA ARG A 234 1.25 -6.63 -12.38
C ARG A 234 -0.03 -6.43 -13.21
N GLY A 235 -0.25 -5.24 -13.77
CA GLY A 235 -1.43 -4.91 -14.56
C GLY A 235 -2.71 -4.74 -13.74
N ARG A 236 -2.59 -4.58 -12.42
CA ARG A 236 -3.71 -4.36 -11.48
C ARG A 236 -3.97 -2.86 -11.34
N PHE A 237 -4.37 -2.23 -12.44
CA PHE A 237 -4.41 -0.76 -12.55
C PHE A 237 -5.51 -0.12 -11.69
N ALA A 238 -6.63 -0.81 -11.45
CA ALA A 238 -7.69 -0.31 -10.58
C ALA A 238 -7.18 -0.17 -9.14
N GLU A 239 -6.55 -1.21 -8.62
CA GLU A 239 -5.96 -1.21 -7.28
C GLU A 239 -4.75 -0.27 -7.19
N ALA A 240 -4.00 -0.10 -8.28
CA ALA A 240 -2.94 0.90 -8.35
C ALA A 240 -3.47 2.33 -8.16
N ILE A 241 -4.59 2.67 -8.80
CA ILE A 241 -5.21 4.00 -8.71
C ILE A 241 -5.83 4.22 -7.34
N GLU A 242 -6.47 3.19 -6.76
CA GLU A 242 -6.96 3.24 -5.38
C GLU A 242 -5.81 3.50 -4.40
N ALA A 243 -4.72 2.72 -4.50
CA ALA A 243 -3.54 2.89 -3.68
C ALA A 243 -2.86 4.25 -3.92
N TYR A 244 -2.85 4.76 -5.14
CA TYR A 244 -2.35 6.10 -5.49
C TYR A 244 -3.10 7.23 -4.76
N ALA A 245 -4.42 7.08 -4.62
CA ALA A 245 -5.28 8.05 -3.95
C ALA A 245 -5.16 7.98 -2.42
N SER A 246 -5.03 6.77 -1.87
CA SER A 246 -5.11 6.53 -0.43
C SER A 246 -3.76 6.51 0.30
N LEU A 247 -2.65 6.24 -0.38
CA LEU A 247 -1.34 6.15 0.26
C LEU A 247 -0.55 7.46 0.18
N PRO A 248 0.34 7.72 1.18
CA PRO A 248 1.26 8.84 1.11
C PRO A 248 2.32 8.57 0.03
N LEU A 249 2.29 9.36 -1.05
CA LEU A 249 3.24 9.30 -2.16
C LEU A 249 3.91 10.64 -2.36
N ALA A 250 5.21 10.60 -2.65
CA ALA A 250 5.96 11.75 -3.14
C ALA A 250 5.58 12.08 -4.60
N ASP A 251 5.66 13.35 -4.98
CA ASP A 251 5.28 13.82 -6.32
C ASP A 251 6.01 13.09 -7.45
N MET A 252 7.31 12.79 -7.28
CA MET A 252 8.08 12.01 -8.26
C MET A 252 7.46 10.62 -8.49
N VAL A 253 6.99 9.96 -7.43
CA VAL A 253 6.35 8.65 -7.55
C VAL A 253 5.00 8.78 -8.26
N ARG A 254 4.28 9.89 -8.04
CA ARG A 254 3.02 10.13 -8.74
C ARG A 254 3.22 10.29 -10.25
N GLN A 255 4.27 11.00 -10.65
CA GLN A 255 4.68 11.12 -12.04
C GLN A 255 5.13 9.78 -12.62
N ASP A 256 5.92 9.00 -11.88
CA ASP A 256 6.34 7.65 -12.29
C ASP A 256 5.13 6.75 -12.58
N VAL A 257 4.07 6.82 -11.76
CA VAL A 257 2.86 6.02 -11.97
C VAL A 257 2.17 6.39 -13.28
N VAL A 258 2.07 7.68 -13.60
CA VAL A 258 1.53 8.14 -14.90
C VAL A 258 2.37 7.58 -16.05
N ALA A 259 3.69 7.72 -15.98
CA ALA A 259 4.60 7.20 -17.00
C ALA A 259 4.44 5.69 -17.20
N ILE A 260 4.37 4.91 -16.11
CA ILE A 260 4.12 3.46 -16.18
C ILE A 260 2.78 3.18 -16.86
N LEU A 261 1.69 3.85 -16.49
CA LEU A 261 0.38 3.63 -17.13
C LEU A 261 0.41 3.94 -18.63
N GLN A 262 1.16 4.96 -19.05
CA GLN A 262 1.37 5.27 -20.47
C GLN A 262 2.19 4.19 -21.18
N ASP A 263 3.26 3.69 -20.56
CA ASP A 263 4.11 2.63 -21.12
C ASP A 263 3.34 1.33 -21.36
N TYR A 264 2.33 1.06 -20.52
CA TYR A 264 1.41 -0.06 -20.69
C TYR A 264 0.22 0.25 -21.62
N GLU A 265 0.21 1.43 -22.26
CA GLU A 265 -0.86 1.92 -23.15
C GLU A 265 -2.26 1.91 -22.51
N GLN A 266 -2.32 2.04 -21.18
CA GLN A 266 -3.59 2.03 -20.43
C GLN A 266 -4.22 3.42 -20.39
N TYR A 267 -4.51 3.97 -21.57
CA TYR A 267 -5.04 5.33 -21.70
C TYR A 267 -6.32 5.59 -20.88
N PRO A 268 -7.31 4.66 -20.79
CA PRO A 268 -8.46 4.87 -19.91
C PRO A 268 -8.09 5.01 -18.43
N SER A 269 -7.09 4.25 -17.96
CA SER A 269 -6.58 4.32 -16.58
C SER A 269 -5.81 5.61 -16.33
N VAL A 270 -5.05 6.10 -17.33
CA VAL A 270 -4.41 7.43 -17.26
C VAL A 270 -5.48 8.49 -17.04
N LEU A 271 -6.51 8.56 -17.89
CA LEU A 271 -7.57 9.57 -17.76
C LEU A 271 -8.27 9.51 -16.40
N TYR A 272 -8.60 8.30 -15.93
CA TYR A 272 -9.20 8.14 -14.60
C TYR A 272 -8.25 8.58 -13.47
N LEU A 273 -6.96 8.32 -13.58
CA LEU A 273 -5.97 8.79 -12.60
C LEU A 273 -5.91 10.32 -12.56
N TYR A 274 -6.02 11.02 -13.70
CA TYR A 274 -6.07 12.49 -13.71
C TYR A 274 -7.34 13.04 -13.05
N GLU A 275 -8.49 12.40 -13.24
CA GLU A 275 -9.72 12.73 -12.50
C GLU A 275 -9.51 12.58 -10.99
N VAL A 276 -8.95 11.44 -10.57
CA VAL A 276 -8.64 11.15 -9.16
C VAL A 276 -7.64 12.17 -8.59
N HIS A 277 -6.57 12.47 -9.32
CA HIS A 277 -5.55 13.42 -8.89
C HIS A 277 -6.11 14.84 -8.72
N ARG A 278 -6.97 15.31 -9.64
CA ARG A 278 -7.67 16.60 -9.48
C ARG A 278 -8.56 16.63 -8.24
N ALA A 279 -9.21 15.52 -7.91
CA ALA A 279 -10.04 15.43 -6.70
C ALA A 279 -9.22 15.53 -5.41
N MET A 280 -7.91 15.27 -5.44
CA MET A 280 -7.01 15.48 -4.30
C MET A 280 -6.74 16.98 -4.03
N GLY A 281 -7.09 17.87 -4.96
CA GLY A 281 -6.99 19.32 -4.80
C GLY A 281 -5.55 19.82 -4.71
N SER A 282 -5.36 20.96 -4.04
CA SER A 282 -4.07 21.68 -3.94
C SER A 282 -3.05 21.05 -3.00
N ALA A 283 -3.38 19.94 -2.34
CA ALA A 283 -2.48 19.23 -1.44
C ALA A 283 -1.30 18.56 -2.16
N VAL A 284 -1.40 18.39 -3.49
CA VAL A 284 -0.42 17.69 -4.31
C VAL A 284 0.00 18.57 -5.49
N ARG A 285 1.26 18.46 -5.92
CA ARG A 285 1.74 19.17 -7.10
C ARG A 285 0.97 18.70 -8.35
N PRO A 286 0.55 19.62 -9.23
CA PRO A 286 -0.10 19.25 -10.49
C PRO A 286 0.76 18.31 -11.34
N LEU A 287 0.13 17.29 -11.92
CA LEU A 287 0.74 16.43 -12.93
C LEU A 287 0.96 17.18 -14.26
N ASP A 288 1.92 16.71 -15.06
CA ASP A 288 2.10 17.19 -16.44
C ASP A 288 0.83 16.93 -17.25
N VAL A 289 0.43 17.84 -18.12
CA VAL A 289 -0.80 17.72 -18.91
C VAL A 289 -0.62 16.95 -20.22
N ALA A 290 0.61 16.87 -20.74
CA ALA A 290 0.87 16.20 -22.00
C ALA A 290 0.42 14.71 -22.01
N PRO A 291 0.63 13.91 -20.94
CA PRO A 291 0.11 12.55 -20.87
C PRO A 291 -1.41 12.42 -20.96
N GLU A 292 -2.13 13.36 -20.37
CA GLU A 292 -3.60 13.36 -20.39
C GLU A 292 -4.12 13.68 -21.79
N LEU A 293 -3.57 14.72 -22.43
CA LEU A 293 -3.96 15.10 -23.80
C LEU A 293 -3.64 13.99 -24.80
N ASP A 294 -2.47 13.35 -24.69
CA ASP A 294 -2.15 12.18 -25.51
C ASP A 294 -3.15 11.04 -25.27
N ALA A 295 -3.49 10.74 -24.01
CA ALA A 295 -4.48 9.71 -23.70
C ALA A 295 -5.87 10.03 -24.28
N LEU A 296 -6.34 11.28 -24.20
CA LEU A 296 -7.61 11.72 -24.82
C LEU A 296 -7.58 11.53 -26.33
N LYS A 297 -6.48 11.92 -26.99
CA LYS A 297 -6.28 11.73 -28.43
C LYS A 297 -6.33 10.25 -28.81
N LYS A 298 -5.64 9.38 -28.06
CA LYS A 298 -5.57 7.93 -28.32
C LYS A 298 -6.91 7.22 -28.14
N VAL A 299 -7.72 7.69 -27.18
CA VAL A 299 -9.08 7.17 -26.94
C VAL A 299 -10.12 7.80 -27.89
N GLY A 300 -9.73 8.81 -28.69
CA GLY A 300 -10.61 9.46 -29.67
C GLY A 300 -11.55 10.52 -29.08
N ARG A 301 -11.29 10.98 -27.84
CA ARG A 301 -12.08 12.03 -27.16
C ARG A 301 -11.55 13.42 -27.52
N VAL A 302 -11.58 13.76 -28.82
CA VAL A 302 -10.95 14.99 -29.36
C VAL A 302 -11.62 16.26 -28.85
N GLU A 303 -12.95 16.31 -28.78
CA GLU A 303 -13.68 17.48 -28.27
C GLU A 303 -13.30 17.82 -26.82
N GLU A 304 -13.12 16.79 -25.99
CA GLU A 304 -12.68 16.97 -24.62
C GLU A 304 -11.21 17.35 -24.54
N MET A 305 -10.37 16.83 -25.42
CA MET A 305 -8.98 17.26 -25.55
C MET A 305 -8.89 18.76 -25.88
N ASP A 306 -9.70 19.24 -26.83
CA ASP A 306 -9.75 20.65 -27.22
C ASP A 306 -10.23 21.51 -26.04
N MET A 307 -11.31 21.11 -25.38
CA MET A 307 -11.80 21.79 -24.17
C MET A 307 -10.71 21.86 -23.09
N ARG A 308 -10.04 20.74 -22.80
CA ARG A 308 -8.95 20.68 -21.82
C ARG A 308 -7.79 21.58 -22.21
N PHE A 309 -7.40 21.60 -23.48
CA PHE A 309 -6.35 22.48 -23.98
C PHE A 309 -6.68 23.96 -23.78
N GLN A 310 -7.93 24.37 -24.05
CA GLN A 310 -8.38 25.76 -23.84
C GLN A 310 -8.40 26.17 -22.36
N GLU A 311 -8.63 25.22 -21.44
CA GLU A 311 -8.56 25.45 -19.98
C GLU A 311 -7.13 25.65 -19.46
N LEU A 312 -6.09 25.31 -20.25
CA LEU A 312 -4.71 25.39 -19.79
C LEU A 312 -4.18 26.83 -19.75
N PRO A 313 -3.23 27.13 -18.83
CA PRO A 313 -2.48 28.38 -18.88
C PRO A 313 -1.74 28.54 -20.21
N ALA A 314 -1.63 29.79 -20.71
CA ALA A 314 -0.96 30.10 -21.97
C ALA A 314 0.49 29.56 -22.07
N LYS A 315 1.18 29.46 -20.92
CA LYS A 315 2.52 28.86 -20.84
C LYS A 315 2.52 27.38 -21.20
N GLU A 316 1.55 26.61 -20.72
CA GLU A 316 1.41 25.20 -21.05
C GLU A 316 0.92 25.03 -22.49
N GLN A 317 -0.05 25.85 -22.92
CA GLN A 317 -0.53 25.83 -24.31
C GLN A 317 0.61 26.01 -25.31
N SER A 318 1.56 26.91 -25.06
CA SER A 318 2.68 27.19 -25.98
C SER A 318 3.79 26.13 -25.98
N ARG A 319 3.71 25.08 -25.17
CA ARG A 319 4.72 24.00 -25.19
C ARG A 319 4.67 23.22 -26.51
N ALA A 320 5.86 22.94 -27.06
CA ALA A 320 6.01 22.33 -28.38
C ALA A 320 5.45 20.89 -28.47
N ASP A 321 5.55 20.11 -27.39
CA ASP A 321 4.98 18.77 -27.30
C ASP A 321 3.44 18.80 -27.31
N ILE A 322 2.84 19.74 -26.57
CA ILE A 322 1.39 19.94 -26.53
C ILE A 322 0.88 20.44 -27.90
N GLN A 323 1.54 21.42 -28.53
CA GLN A 323 1.14 21.90 -29.86
C GLN A 323 1.19 20.78 -30.91
N LYS A 324 2.22 19.93 -30.85
CA LYS A 324 2.32 18.73 -31.71
C LYS A 324 1.18 17.74 -31.47
N LEU A 325 0.72 17.58 -30.22
CA LEU A 325 -0.44 16.75 -29.91
C LEU A 325 -1.73 17.34 -30.49
N MET A 326 -1.91 18.66 -30.43
CA MET A 326 -3.06 19.35 -31.02
C MET A 326 -3.03 19.37 -32.55
N GLY A 327 -1.85 19.20 -33.17
CA GLY A 327 -1.69 19.22 -34.63
C GLY A 327 -1.52 20.63 -35.20
N ASN A 328 -1.03 21.56 -34.38
CA ASN A 328 -0.79 22.97 -34.71
C ASN A 328 0.65 23.25 -35.12
#